data_AF-A0A8J6NEU2-F1
#
_entry.id   AF-A0A8J6NEU2-F1
#
_cell.length_a   1.000
_cell.length_b   1.000
_cell.length_c   1.000
_cell.angle_alpha   90.00
_cell.angle_beta   90.00
_cell.angle_gamma   90.00
#
_symmetry.space_group_name_H-M   'P 1'
#
loop_
_entity.id
_entity.type
_entity.pdbx_description
1 polymer ?
#
loop_
_entity_poly.entity_id
_entity_poly.type
_entity_poly.pdbx_seq_one_letter_code
_entity_poly.pdbx_strand_id
1 'polypeptide(L)' 'MAYNAVEMADWQISEAAEKNMPTPEEWRDKLGLEKDEILPMGRLAKLDFLKIINRLKDKPDGKYIEVTAITPTP' A
#
# COMPACT_ATOMS: atom_id res chain seq x y z
N MET A 1 -8.96 -4.74 -15.94
CA MET A 1 -8.34 -4.42 -17.24
C MET A 1 -6.90 -4.03 -16.94
N ALA A 2 -5.91 -4.73 -17.50
CA ALA A 2 -4.52 -4.33 -17.36
C ALA A 2 -4.28 -3.07 -18.21
N TYR A 3 -3.68 -2.03 -17.63
CA TYR A 3 -3.30 -0.82 -18.36
C TYR A 3 -2.24 -1.15 -19.41
N ASN A 4 -2.27 -0.48 -20.57
CA ASN A 4 -1.31 -0.77 -21.64
C ASN A 4 0.02 -0.07 -21.38
N ALA A 5 0.97 -0.79 -20.78
CA ALA A 5 2.31 -0.27 -20.48
C ALA A 5 3.20 0.02 -21.70
N VAL A 6 2.77 -0.36 -22.91
CA VAL A 6 3.49 -0.08 -24.16
C VAL A 6 3.02 1.24 -24.78
N GLU A 7 1.75 1.59 -24.59
CA GLU A 7 1.13 2.78 -25.21
C GLU A 7 1.00 3.96 -24.25
N MET A 8 0.90 3.69 -22.94
CA MET A 8 0.69 4.71 -21.91
C MET A 8 2.00 4.99 -21.18
N ALA A 9 2.25 6.26 -20.88
CA ALA A 9 3.30 6.64 -19.94
C ALA A 9 2.94 6.21 -18.50
N ASP A 10 3.94 5.98 -17.66
CA ASP A 10 3.75 5.51 -16.27
C ASP A 10 2.77 6.37 -15.47
N TRP A 11 2.83 7.69 -15.63
CA TRP A 11 1.91 8.61 -14.93
C TRP A 11 0.46 8.47 -15.43
N GLN A 12 0.24 8.17 -16.70
CA GLN A 12 -1.10 7.93 -17.26
C GLN A 12 -1.68 6.63 -16.73
N ILE A 13 -0.83 5.62 -16.54
CA ILE A 13 -1.20 4.35 -15.92
C ILE A 13 -1.59 4.58 -14.45
N SER A 14 -0.78 5.33 -13.72
CA SER A 14 -1.07 5.72 -12.33
C SER A 14 -2.40 6.46 -12.21
N GLU A 15 -2.61 7.50 -13.03
CA GLU A 15 -3.84 8.30 -13.03
C GLU A 15 -5.07 7.47 -13.44
N ALA A 16 -4.96 6.61 -14.45
CA ALA A 16 -6.05 5.72 -14.85
C ALA A 16 -6.39 4.71 -13.74
N ALA A 17 -5.38 4.24 -12.99
CA ALA A 17 -5.56 3.35 -11.85
C ALA A 17 -6.31 3.99 -10.68
N GLU A 18 -6.13 5.30 -10.46
CA GLU A 18 -6.80 6.02 -9.37
C GLU A 18 -8.32 5.86 -9.37
N LYS A 19 -8.96 5.74 -10.53
CA LYS A 19 -10.43 5.61 -10.62
C LYS A 19 -10.97 4.36 -9.92
N ASN A 20 -10.16 3.31 -9.82
CA ASN A 20 -10.56 2.01 -9.25
C ASN A 20 -9.76 1.65 -8.00
N MET A 21 -8.93 2.56 -7.48
CA MET A 21 -8.16 2.29 -6.27
C MET A 21 -9.06 2.23 -5.03
N PRO A 22 -8.83 1.29 -4.10
CA PRO A 22 -9.58 1.25 -2.86
C PRO A 22 -9.36 2.52 -2.03
N THR A 23 -10.43 2.95 -1.37
CA THR A 23 -10.42 4.02 -0.37
C THR A 23 -9.63 3.60 0.88
N PRO A 24 -9.21 4.56 1.71
CA PRO A 24 -8.59 4.26 3.01
C PRO A 24 -9.40 3.29 3.88
N GLU A 25 -10.73 3.40 3.85
CA GLU A 25 -11.63 2.52 4.60
C GLU A 25 -11.61 1.08 4.07
N GLU A 26 -11.65 0.90 2.75
CA GLU A 26 -11.55 -0.43 2.14
C GLU A 26 -10.16 -1.06 2.39
N TRP A 27 -9.10 -0.24 2.39
CA TRP A 27 -7.76 -0.70 2.77
C TRP A 27 -7.67 -1.13 4.21
N ARG A 28 -8.31 -0.40 5.14
CA ARG A 28 -8.39 -0.78 6.55
C ARG A 28 -8.95 -2.21 6.68
N ASP A 29 -10.06 -2.48 6.02
CA ASP A 29 -10.72 -3.78 6.09
C ASP A 29 -9.87 -4.89 5.44
N LYS A 30 -9.26 -4.62 4.28
CA LYS A 30 -8.38 -5.57 3.58
C LYS A 30 -7.12 -5.92 4.38
N LEU A 31 -6.59 -4.96 5.15
CA LEU A 31 -5.35 -5.12 5.91
C LEU A 31 -5.59 -5.54 7.37
N GLY A 32 -6.84 -5.66 7.81
CA GLY A 32 -7.17 -6.01 9.19
C GLY A 32 -6.75 -4.96 10.22
N LEU A 33 -6.82 -3.68 9.82
CA LEU A 33 -6.50 -2.53 10.66
C LEU A 33 -7.72 -2.10 11.48
N GLU A 34 -7.47 -1.53 12.65
CA GLU A 34 -8.51 -0.96 13.50
C GLU A 34 -8.80 0.50 13.11
N LYS A 35 -9.99 1.00 13.48
CA LYS A 35 -10.45 2.33 13.04
C LYS A 35 -9.54 3.47 13.47
N ASP A 36 -8.89 3.32 14.61
CA ASP A 36 -8.02 4.33 15.23
C ASP A 36 -6.55 4.13 14.88
N GLU A 37 -6.23 3.15 14.02
CA GLU A 37 -4.89 2.90 13.46
C GLU A 37 -4.68 3.57 12.09
N ILE A 38 -5.74 4.15 11.51
CA ILE A 38 -5.70 4.86 10.23
C ILE A 38 -5.95 6.35 10.43
N LEU A 39 -5.10 7.19 9.85
CA LEU A 39 -5.17 8.64 9.86
C LEU A 39 -5.46 9.12 8.42
N PRO A 40 -6.73 9.38 8.07
CA PRO A 40 -7.10 9.76 6.71
C PRO A 40 -6.47 11.09 6.27
N MET A 41 -5.98 11.13 5.03
CA MET A 41 -5.38 12.29 4.36
C MET A 41 -5.96 12.41 2.94
N GLY A 42 -7.24 12.79 2.85
CA GLY A 42 -7.98 12.80 1.59
C GLY A 42 -8.13 11.38 1.02
N ARG A 43 -7.59 11.13 -0.18
CA ARG A 43 -7.59 9.79 -0.81
C ARG A 43 -6.52 8.85 -0.24
N LEU A 44 -5.53 9.40 0.46
CA LEU A 44 -4.45 8.64 1.09
C LEU A 44 -4.72 8.51 2.58
N ALA A 45 -3.92 7.69 3.27
CA ALA A 45 -3.92 7.62 4.71
C ALA A 45 -2.52 7.34 5.25
N LYS A 46 -2.28 7.80 6.46
CA LYS A 46 -1.11 7.43 7.27
C LYS A 46 -1.52 6.37 8.28
N LEU A 47 -0.64 5.43 8.58
CA LEU A 47 -0.85 4.41 9.60
C LEU A 47 -0.23 4.84 10.94
N ASP A 48 -0.94 4.60 12.04
CA ASP A 48 -0.41 4.78 13.39
C ASP A 48 0.45 3.56 13.76
N PHE A 49 1.73 3.65 13.43
CA PHE A 49 2.71 2.59 13.67
C PHE A 49 2.75 2.12 15.13
N LEU A 50 2.71 3.05 16.09
CA LEU A 50 2.86 2.71 17.50
C LEU A 50 1.66 1.92 18.02
N LYS A 51 0.45 2.24 17.59
CA LYS A 51 -0.74 1.45 17.95
C LYS A 51 -0.69 0.05 17.35
N ILE A 52 -0.38 -0.04 16.05
CA ILE A 52 -0.34 -1.30 15.31
C ILE A 52 0.70 -2.24 15.92
N ILE A 53 1.94 -1.79 16.14
CA ILE A 53 3.02 -2.66 16.62
C ILE A 53 2.76 -3.12 18.07
N ASN A 54 2.19 -2.26 18.92
CA ASN A 54 1.85 -2.63 20.29
C ASN A 54 0.71 -3.64 20.37
N ARG A 55 -0.29 -3.55 19.48
CA ARG A 55 -1.38 -4.52 19.39
C ARG A 55 -0.92 -5.86 18.83
N LEU A 56 -0.04 -5.83 17.83
CA LEU A 56 0.42 -7.03 17.13
C LEU A 56 1.67 -7.67 17.74
N LYS A 57 2.22 -7.14 18.84
CA LYS A 57 3.48 -7.57 19.47
C LYS A 57 3.59 -9.07 19.78
N ASP A 58 2.46 -9.73 20.03
CA ASP A 58 2.40 -11.15 20.41
C ASP A 58 2.07 -12.06 19.20
N LYS A 59 1.89 -11.49 18.00
CA LYS A 59 1.64 -12.27 16.78
C LYS A 59 2.97 -12.71 16.16
N PRO A 60 3.00 -13.89 15.49
CA PRO A 60 4.18 -14.30 14.74
C PRO A 60 4.43 -13.35 13.58
N ASP A 61 5.70 -13.08 13.32
CA ASP A 61 6.12 -12.29 12.16
C ASP A 61 5.71 -12.95 10.84
N GLY A 62 5.38 -12.11 9.86
CA GLY A 62 5.16 -12.54 8.49
C GLY A 62 6.44 -13.03 7.80
N LYS A 63 6.31 -13.42 6.53
CA LYS A 63 7.48 -13.73 5.72
C LYS A 63 8.16 -12.42 5.29
N TYR A 64 9.44 -12.30 5.58
CA TYR A 64 10.28 -11.21 5.08
C TYR A 64 10.86 -11.59 3.72
N ILE A 65 10.62 -10.76 2.71
CA ILE A 65 11.12 -10.94 1.35
C ILE A 65 11.99 -9.72 1.02
N GLU A 66 13.29 -9.96 0.88
CA GLU A 66 14.26 -8.95 0.45
C GLU A 66 14.41 -9.01 -1.07
N VAL A 67 14.03 -7.93 -1.76
CA VAL A 67 14.23 -7.78 -3.20
C VAL A 67 15.49 -6.95 -3.41
N THR A 68 16.49 -7.55 -4.06
CA THR A 68 17.77 -6.91 -4.38
C THR A 68 18.06 -7.06 -5.88
N ALA A 69 19.02 -6.27 -6.37
CA ALA A 69 19.48 -6.31 -7.75
C ALA A 69 21.01 -6.32 -7.81
N ILE A 70 21.56 -6.66 -8.98
CA ILE A 70 22.98 -6.44 -9.26
C ILE A 70 23.28 -4.93 -9.30
N THR A 71 24.56 -4.56 -9.37
CA THR A 71 24.98 -3.17 -9.56
C THR A 71 24.24 -2.54 -10.76
N PRO A 72 23.53 -1.40 -10.59
CA PRO A 72 22.77 -0.78 -11.67
C PRO A 72 23.67 -0.44 -12.85
N THR A 73 23.23 -0.81 -14.05
CA THR A 73 23.84 -0.37 -15.31
C THR A 73 22.92 0.66 -15.98
N PRO A 74 23.48 1.59 -16.79
CA PRO A 74 22.68 2.49 -17.62
C PRO A 74 21.75 1.78 -18.60
#